data_AF-A0AAD5RR12-F1
#
_entry.id   AF-A0AAD5RR12-F1
#
_cell.length_a   1.000
_cell.length_b   1.000
_cell.length_c   1.000
_cell.angle_alpha   90.00
_cell.angle_beta   90.00
_cell.angle_gamma   90.00
#
_symmetry.space_group_name_H-M   'P 1'
#
loop_
_entity.id
_entity.type
_entity.pdbx_description
1 polymer ?
#
loop_
_entity_poly.entity_id
_entity_poly.type
_entity_poly.pdbx_seq_one_letter_code
_entity_poly.pdbx_strand_id
1 'polypeptide(L)'
;MVGQTTLVSASHRDQAATAPRVFVVTNKRVFVAVDVSGYAAKPEAYDALSAYQIAKFFNEHGLARDEVDHFAANLLGSPVSATPVQGATSYTVSGYEAAQVVQFRRSQLPMRQIEVARQLYGDFVPECKSQGMFGPVHVYVANLVPGPAFCRVRSQFFSPAPTMEQRLQQTVQDFARFFASAWINKPAHTLEPPPGLLGEYSKILDEVSPDLPAQLQAKLDDVRQELPRLFRSSYPMVLQHDDLLENNIHVDEATGHITGKCIIDWADAKIALFGVSLAAFGNHFGNLSTG
;
A
#
# COMPACT_ATOMS: atom_id res chain seq x y z
N MET A 1 1.22 -4.80 -41.54
CA MET A 1 2.21 -3.78 -41.97
C MET A 1 2.91 -3.28 -40.73
N VAL A 2 4.21 -3.53 -40.65
CA VAL A 2 5.08 -3.18 -39.52
C VAL A 2 5.26 -1.66 -39.51
N GLY A 3 4.74 -0.97 -38.50
CA GLY A 3 4.94 0.47 -38.33
C GLY A 3 6.29 0.74 -37.67
N GLN A 4 7.21 1.37 -38.40
CA GLN A 4 8.50 1.82 -37.88
C GLN A 4 8.30 2.91 -36.82
N THR A 5 8.99 2.79 -35.68
CA THR A 5 9.12 3.85 -34.68
C THR A 5 10.32 4.72 -35.06
N THR A 6 10.09 6.00 -35.34
CA THR A 6 11.17 6.95 -35.67
C THR A 6 11.37 7.90 -34.50
N LEU A 7 12.54 7.83 -33.85
CA LEU A 7 13.01 8.88 -32.93
C LEU A 7 13.39 10.11 -33.75
N VAL A 8 12.71 11.24 -33.51
CA VAL A 8 13.11 12.53 -34.08
C VAL A 8 13.73 13.37 -32.96
N SER A 9 15.05 13.53 -33.02
CA SER A 9 15.78 14.53 -32.23
C SER A 9 15.72 15.86 -32.99
N ALA A 10 15.00 16.84 -32.44
CA ALA A 10 15.06 18.21 -32.93
C ALA A 10 16.06 18.99 -32.07
N SER A 11 17.23 19.29 -32.64
CA SER A 11 18.17 20.24 -32.05
C SER A 11 17.75 21.66 -32.42
N HIS A 12 17.25 22.42 -31.45
CA HIS A 12 17.27 23.87 -31.53
C HIS A 12 17.88 24.45 -30.26
N ARG A 13 18.95 25.23 -30.48
CA ARG A 13 19.62 26.07 -29.50
C ARG A 13 18.62 27.11 -28.99
N ASP A 14 18.36 27.10 -27.68
CA ASP A 14 18.29 28.30 -26.86
C ASP A 14 18.44 27.92 -25.38
N GLN A 15 19.32 28.65 -24.69
CA GLN A 15 19.66 28.46 -23.28
C GLN A 15 18.55 29.07 -22.40
N ALA A 16 17.71 28.23 -21.80
CA ALA A 16 17.05 28.49 -20.52
C ALA A 16 16.66 27.16 -19.88
N ALA A 17 17.02 26.96 -18.61
CA ALA A 17 16.84 25.72 -17.86
C ALA A 17 15.38 25.23 -17.90
N THR A 18 15.11 24.26 -18.75
CA THR A 18 13.84 23.53 -18.80
C THR A 18 14.17 22.04 -18.86
N ALA A 19 13.54 21.26 -17.97
CA ALA A 19 13.73 19.81 -17.89
C ALA A 19 13.46 19.16 -19.27
N PRO A 20 14.21 18.11 -19.65
CA PRO A 20 14.06 17.48 -20.96
C PRO A 20 12.65 16.87 -21.08
N ARG A 21 11.89 17.32 -22.08
CA ARG A 21 10.57 16.79 -22.41
C ARG A 21 10.74 15.64 -23.40
N VAL A 22 10.30 14.44 -23.03
CA VAL A 22 10.24 13.28 -23.93
C VAL A 22 8.82 13.15 -24.45
N PHE A 23 8.65 13.13 -25.78
CA PHE A 23 7.35 12.99 -26.43
C PHE A 23 7.13 11.53 -26.82
N VAL A 24 6.11 10.88 -26.27
CA VAL A 24 5.63 9.57 -26.74
C VAL A 24 4.43 9.81 -27.65
N VAL A 25 4.56 9.49 -28.94
CA VAL A 25 3.46 9.59 -29.90
C VAL A 25 2.85 8.21 -30.10
N THR A 26 1.67 7.98 -29.53
CA THR A 26 0.78 6.91 -29.96
C THR A 26 -0.60 7.50 -30.25
N ASN A 27 -1.16 7.16 -31.41
CA ASN A 27 -2.47 7.52 -31.94
C ASN A 27 -3.19 8.73 -31.27
N LYS A 28 -2.90 9.92 -31.79
CA LYS A 28 -3.67 11.17 -31.63
C LYS A 28 -3.85 11.74 -30.22
N ARG A 29 -3.04 11.37 -29.22
CA ARG A 29 -2.86 12.19 -28.00
C ARG A 29 -1.38 12.23 -27.61
N VAL A 30 -0.85 13.44 -27.44
CA VAL A 30 0.49 13.66 -26.87
C VAL A 30 0.30 13.64 -25.35
N PHE A 31 0.75 12.58 -24.70
CA PHE A 31 0.83 12.53 -23.24
C PHE A 31 2.15 13.17 -22.82
N VAL A 32 2.08 14.17 -21.95
CA VAL A 32 3.29 14.74 -21.34
C VAL A 32 3.58 13.89 -20.11
N ALA A 33 4.57 13.00 -20.20
CA ALA A 33 5.09 12.33 -19.01
C ALA A 33 5.70 13.41 -18.10
N VAL A 34 5.00 13.75 -17.02
CA VAL A 34 5.52 14.65 -15.99
C VAL A 34 6.49 13.86 -15.13
N ASP A 35 7.71 14.35 -14.98
CA ASP A 35 8.65 13.81 -14.00
C ASP A 35 8.12 14.11 -12.60
N VAL A 36 7.54 13.09 -11.95
CA VAL A 36 6.97 13.19 -10.61
C VAL A 36 7.96 12.76 -9.51
N SER A 37 9.18 12.37 -9.88
CA SER A 37 10.20 11.91 -8.92
C SER A 37 10.54 13.00 -7.88
N GLY A 38 10.50 14.27 -8.27
CA GLY A 38 10.75 15.42 -7.39
C GLY A 38 9.68 15.66 -6.31
N TYR A 39 8.49 15.08 -6.46
CA TYR A 39 7.41 15.16 -5.45
C TYR A 39 7.43 13.97 -4.48
N ALA A 40 8.28 12.97 -4.72
CA ALA A 40 8.44 11.86 -3.81
C ALA A 40 9.34 12.25 -2.62
N ALA A 41 8.88 11.97 -1.40
CA ALA A 41 9.71 12.10 -0.21
C ALA A 41 10.96 11.21 -0.37
N LYS A 42 12.11 11.74 0.06
CA LYS A 42 13.37 11.01 0.04
C LYS A 42 13.45 10.02 1.21
N PRO A 43 14.29 8.97 1.12
CA PRO A 43 14.46 7.98 2.20
C PRO A 43 14.71 8.60 3.58
N GLU A 44 15.47 9.69 3.64
CA GLU A 44 15.87 10.34 4.90
C GLU A 44 14.67 10.95 5.65
N ALA A 45 13.61 11.33 4.93
CA ALA A 45 12.37 11.79 5.55
C ALA A 45 11.69 10.66 6.32
N TYR A 46 11.75 9.43 5.81
CA TYR A 46 11.21 8.24 6.50
C TYR A 46 12.10 7.80 7.66
N ASP A 47 13.42 8.03 7.59
CA ASP A 47 14.32 7.80 8.72
C ASP A 47 13.98 8.75 9.89
N ALA A 48 13.78 10.04 9.59
CA ALA A 48 13.37 11.03 10.58
C ALA A 48 11.97 10.72 11.16
N LEU A 49 11.03 10.32 10.31
CA LEU A 49 9.69 9.89 10.75
C LEU A 49 9.77 8.65 11.65
N SER A 50 10.57 7.65 11.28
CA SER A 50 10.75 6.43 12.07
C SER A 50 11.39 6.72 13.42
N ALA A 51 12.39 7.59 13.48
CA ALA A 51 13.00 8.02 14.74
C ALA A 51 11.97 8.70 15.67
N TYR A 52 11.12 9.57 15.10
CA TYR A 52 10.02 10.19 15.84
C TYR A 52 9.00 9.17 16.33
N GLN A 53 8.56 8.23 15.48
CA GLN A 53 7.59 7.19 15.84
C GLN A 53 8.11 6.28 16.94
N ILE A 54 9.39 5.89 16.91
CA ILE A 54 10.05 5.13 17.96
C ILE A 54 10.01 5.90 19.28
N ALA A 55 10.48 7.15 19.28
CA ALA A 55 10.51 7.97 20.50
C ALA A 55 9.10 8.16 21.09
N LYS A 56 8.11 8.41 20.22
CA LYS A 56 6.70 8.55 20.60
C LYS A 56 6.16 7.25 21.22
N PHE A 57 6.39 6.10 20.60
CA PHE A 57 5.93 4.80 21.10
C PHE A 57 6.43 4.52 22.52
N PHE A 58 7.73 4.69 22.77
CA PHE A 58 8.30 4.46 24.09
C PHE A 58 7.82 5.47 25.13
N ASN A 59 7.67 6.75 24.75
CA ASN A 59 7.12 7.77 25.64
C ASN A 59 5.66 7.52 26.02
N GLU A 60 4.82 7.08 25.06
CA GLU A 60 3.41 6.79 25.31
C GLU A 60 3.20 5.58 26.23
N HIS A 61 4.07 4.58 26.15
CA HIS A 61 3.90 3.32 26.88
C HIS A 61 4.75 3.21 28.16
N GLY A 62 5.67 4.16 28.40
CA GLY A 62 6.56 4.11 29.57
C GLY A 62 7.48 2.89 29.59
N LEU A 63 7.85 2.38 28.41
CA LEU A 63 8.70 1.20 28.25
C LEU A 63 10.16 1.62 28.03
N ALA A 64 11.09 0.81 28.51
CA ALA A 64 12.51 0.97 28.21
C ALA A 64 12.86 0.20 26.93
N ARG A 65 13.56 0.85 26.00
CA ARG A 65 13.85 0.27 24.69
C ARG A 65 14.77 -0.95 24.77
N ASP A 66 15.74 -0.93 25.66
CA ASP A 66 16.66 -2.03 25.92
C ASP A 66 15.93 -3.28 26.43
N GLU A 67 14.93 -3.14 27.30
CA GLU A 67 14.11 -4.26 27.76
C GLU A 67 13.28 -4.88 26.62
N VAL A 68 12.69 -4.02 25.78
CA VAL A 68 11.89 -4.44 24.62
C VAL A 68 12.76 -5.12 23.55
N ASP A 69 13.92 -4.53 23.23
CA ASP A 69 14.88 -5.08 22.27
C ASP A 69 15.47 -6.41 22.80
N HIS A 70 15.75 -6.51 24.10
CA HIS A 70 16.22 -7.75 24.72
C HIS A 70 15.15 -8.85 24.68
N PHE A 71 13.89 -8.52 24.97
CA PHE A 71 12.78 -9.46 24.85
C PHE A 71 12.62 -9.97 23.41
N ALA A 72 12.68 -9.08 22.42
CA ALA A 72 12.60 -9.46 21.01
C ALA A 72 13.80 -10.32 20.58
N ALA A 73 15.01 -10.01 21.04
CA ALA A 73 16.20 -10.79 20.74
C ALA A 73 16.12 -12.22 21.30
N ASN A 74 15.60 -12.38 22.52
CA ASN A 74 15.35 -13.70 23.10
C ASN A 74 14.30 -14.48 22.33
N LEU A 75 13.25 -13.81 21.85
CA LEU A 75 12.18 -14.41 21.08
C LEU A 75 12.63 -14.89 19.70
N LEU A 76 13.55 -14.14 19.05
CA LEU A 76 14.12 -14.48 17.75
C LEU A 76 15.40 -15.32 17.83
N GLY A 77 16.00 -15.46 19.02
CA GLY A 77 17.30 -16.10 19.19
C GLY A 77 18.45 -15.39 18.48
N SER A 78 18.30 -14.09 18.15
CA SER A 78 19.30 -13.30 17.43
C SER A 78 19.27 -11.84 17.87
N PRO A 79 20.37 -11.08 17.77
CA PRO A 79 20.35 -9.64 18.01
C PRO A 79 19.35 -8.96 17.07
N VAL A 80 18.70 -7.92 17.57
CA VAL A 80 17.65 -7.20 16.83
C VAL A 80 18.03 -5.75 16.57
N SER A 81 17.42 -5.18 15.54
CA SER A 81 17.47 -3.75 15.27
C SER A 81 16.12 -3.26 14.77
N ALA A 82 15.83 -1.98 15.01
CA ALA A 82 14.59 -1.37 14.50
C ALA A 82 14.56 -1.42 12.98
N THR A 83 13.41 -1.78 12.41
CA THR A 83 13.22 -1.77 10.96
C THR A 83 13.32 -0.35 10.40
N PRO A 84 13.77 -0.16 9.14
CA PRO A 84 13.95 1.17 8.54
C PRO A 84 12.68 2.03 8.41
N VAL A 85 11.51 1.40 8.50
CA VAL A 85 10.20 2.06 8.53
C VAL A 85 9.44 1.56 9.75
N GLN A 86 8.81 2.48 10.46
CA GLN A 86 8.03 2.20 11.67
C GLN A 86 6.56 2.61 11.46
N GLY A 87 5.68 2.00 12.25
CA GLY A 87 4.25 2.30 12.26
C GLY A 87 3.93 3.40 13.28
N ALA A 88 2.86 4.17 13.04
CA ALA A 88 2.44 5.21 13.97
C ALA A 88 1.96 4.68 15.34
N THR A 89 1.59 3.39 15.40
CA THR A 89 1.00 2.72 16.58
C THR A 89 1.77 1.46 16.98
N SER A 90 2.98 1.28 16.45
CA SER A 90 3.77 0.06 16.67
C SER A 90 5.26 0.32 16.60
N TYR A 91 6.02 -0.43 17.39
CA TYR A 91 7.47 -0.56 17.27
C TYR A 91 7.82 -1.93 16.68
N THR A 92 8.63 -1.96 15.63
CA THR A 92 9.00 -3.20 14.92
C THR A 92 10.52 -3.34 14.85
N VAL A 93 11.00 -4.53 15.20
CA VAL A 93 12.41 -4.90 15.11
C VAL A 93 12.59 -6.16 14.28
N SER A 94 13.69 -6.25 13.55
CA SER A 94 14.10 -7.43 12.79
C SER A 94 15.33 -8.07 13.43
N GLY A 95 15.38 -9.40 13.44
CA GLY A 95 16.59 -10.13 13.79
C GLY A 95 17.58 -10.11 12.62
N TYR A 96 18.88 -9.96 12.89
CA TYR A 96 19.90 -9.94 11.82
C TYR A 96 20.01 -11.28 11.09
N GLU A 97 19.87 -12.38 11.82
CA GLU A 97 20.00 -13.74 11.30
C GLU A 97 18.64 -14.44 11.15
N ALA A 98 17.60 -13.89 11.77
CA ALA A 98 16.25 -14.41 11.69
C ALA A 98 15.50 -13.80 10.50
N ALA A 99 14.87 -14.63 9.67
CA ALA A 99 13.94 -14.19 8.62
C ALA A 99 12.57 -13.74 9.20
N GLN A 100 12.59 -13.06 10.35
CA GLN A 100 11.42 -12.71 11.15
C GLN A 100 11.56 -11.33 11.78
N VAL A 101 10.41 -10.72 12.06
CA VAL A 101 10.28 -9.47 12.82
C VAL A 101 9.46 -9.71 14.08
N VAL A 102 9.76 -8.93 15.12
CA VAL A 102 8.89 -8.78 16.29
C VAL A 102 8.26 -7.40 16.23
N GLN A 103 6.94 -7.36 16.29
CA GLN A 103 6.17 -6.14 16.31
C GLN A 103 5.43 -6.00 17.64
N PHE A 104 5.64 -4.86 18.29
CA PHE A 104 4.98 -4.42 19.51
C PHE A 104 3.93 -3.38 19.14
N ARG A 105 2.67 -3.63 19.46
CA ARG A 105 1.55 -2.76 19.04
C ARG A 105 0.76 -2.26 20.22
N ARG A 106 0.26 -1.03 20.08
CA ARG A 106 -0.72 -0.44 20.99
C ARG A 106 -2.07 -1.19 20.97
N SER A 107 -2.50 -1.67 19.80
CA SER A 107 -3.78 -2.35 19.60
C SER A 107 -3.59 -3.77 19.09
N GLN A 108 -4.57 -4.62 19.41
CA GLN A 108 -4.59 -6.01 18.97
C GLN A 108 -4.82 -6.10 17.46
N LEU A 109 -4.03 -6.93 16.77
CA LEU A 109 -4.26 -7.27 15.37
C LEU A 109 -5.49 -8.19 15.20
N PRO A 110 -6.25 -8.00 14.12
CA PRO A 110 -7.39 -8.83 13.76
C PRO A 110 -6.93 -10.19 13.18
N MET A 111 -6.39 -11.08 14.02
CA MET A 111 -5.71 -12.32 13.57
C MET A 111 -6.57 -13.20 12.67
N ARG A 112 -7.88 -13.28 12.93
CA ARG A 112 -8.81 -14.05 12.09
C ARG A 112 -8.91 -13.45 10.69
N GLN A 113 -8.98 -12.12 10.57
CA GLN A 113 -8.96 -11.45 9.27
C GLN A 113 -7.61 -11.67 8.58
N ILE A 114 -6.48 -11.62 9.30
CA ILE A 114 -5.15 -11.88 8.72
C ILE A 114 -5.06 -13.30 8.15
N GLU A 115 -5.61 -14.30 8.84
CA GLU A 115 -5.69 -15.67 8.33
C GLU A 115 -6.53 -15.78 7.05
N VAL A 116 -7.68 -15.09 7.01
CA VAL A 116 -8.50 -15.01 5.79
C VAL A 116 -7.75 -14.28 4.67
N ALA A 117 -7.04 -13.20 4.97
CA ALA A 117 -6.22 -12.48 4.00
C ALA A 117 -5.15 -13.40 3.40
N ARG A 118 -4.49 -14.23 4.21
CA ARG A 118 -3.53 -15.23 3.72
C ARG A 118 -4.17 -16.26 2.78
N GLN A 119 -5.42 -16.64 3.01
CA GLN A 119 -6.13 -17.56 2.10
C GLN A 119 -6.50 -16.88 0.78
N LEU A 120 -6.93 -15.61 0.83
CA LEU A 120 -7.37 -14.87 -0.37
C LEU A 120 -6.20 -14.38 -1.23
N TYR A 121 -5.16 -13.88 -0.59
CA TYR A 121 -4.04 -13.20 -1.24
C TYR A 121 -2.78 -14.06 -1.29
N GLY A 122 -2.79 -15.24 -0.67
CA GLY A 122 -1.70 -16.21 -0.74
C GLY A 122 -0.36 -15.59 -0.35
N ASP A 123 0.60 -15.70 -1.27
CA ASP A 123 1.97 -15.25 -1.06
C ASP A 123 2.14 -13.74 -0.95
N PHE A 124 1.09 -12.92 -1.07
CA PHE A 124 1.21 -11.48 -0.77
C PHE A 124 1.24 -11.18 0.74
N VAL A 125 0.76 -12.09 1.59
CA VAL A 125 0.53 -11.81 3.02
C VAL A 125 1.53 -12.58 3.90
N PRO A 126 2.34 -11.90 4.74
CA PRO A 126 3.25 -12.56 5.64
C PRO A 126 2.51 -13.45 6.65
N GLU A 127 3.26 -14.38 7.23
CA GLU A 127 2.75 -15.11 8.39
C GLU A 127 2.90 -14.20 9.59
N CYS A 128 1.90 -14.20 10.45
CA CYS A 128 1.87 -13.42 11.67
C CYS A 128 1.28 -14.31 12.77
N LYS A 129 1.93 -14.31 13.94
CA LYS A 129 1.51 -15.06 15.12
C LYS A 129 1.54 -14.15 16.33
N SER A 130 0.50 -14.20 17.15
CA SER A 130 0.49 -13.50 18.44
C SER A 130 1.35 -14.23 19.46
N GLN A 131 2.10 -13.48 20.26
CA GLN A 131 2.90 -13.97 21.38
C GLN A 131 2.34 -13.48 22.74
N GLY A 132 1.12 -12.93 22.74
CA GLY A 132 0.51 -12.34 23.93
C GLY A 132 0.92 -10.88 24.14
N MET A 133 1.22 -10.53 25.39
CA MET A 133 1.47 -9.15 25.84
C MET A 133 2.87 -9.01 26.42
N PHE A 134 3.49 -7.84 26.21
CA PHE A 134 4.65 -7.38 26.95
C PHE A 134 4.28 -6.05 27.62
N GLY A 135 4.05 -6.07 28.93
CA GLY A 135 3.49 -4.91 29.63
C GLY A 135 2.17 -4.45 28.99
N PRO A 136 2.05 -3.19 28.53
CA PRO A 136 0.82 -2.65 27.95
C PRO A 136 0.67 -2.90 26.44
N VAL A 137 1.62 -3.57 25.78
CA VAL A 137 1.61 -3.72 24.31
C VAL A 137 1.42 -5.18 23.88
N HIS A 138 0.74 -5.36 22.75
CA HIS A 138 0.56 -6.66 22.10
C HIS A 138 1.82 -7.03 21.31
N VAL A 139 2.23 -8.28 21.39
CA VAL A 139 3.43 -8.80 20.71
C VAL A 139 3.05 -9.75 19.59
N TYR A 140 3.67 -9.54 18.43
CA TYR A 140 3.52 -10.38 17.26
C TYR A 140 4.87 -10.77 16.68
N VAL A 141 4.97 -12.01 16.21
CA VAL A 141 6.09 -12.46 15.38
C VAL A 141 5.57 -12.65 13.98
N ALA A 142 6.23 -12.03 13.01
CA ALA A 142 5.89 -12.15 11.60
C ALA A 142 7.11 -12.49 10.75
N ASN A 143 6.89 -13.01 9.55
CA ASN A 143 7.99 -13.18 8.60
C ASN A 143 8.54 -11.82 8.20
N LEU A 144 9.88 -11.71 8.15
CA LEU A 144 10.53 -10.56 7.57
C LEU A 144 10.28 -10.56 6.07
N VAL A 145 9.82 -9.42 5.58
CA VAL A 145 9.51 -9.22 4.17
C VAL A 145 10.76 -8.74 3.45
N PRO A 146 11.17 -9.37 2.35
CA PRO A 146 12.35 -8.95 1.61
C PRO A 146 12.11 -7.63 0.88
N GLY A 147 13.20 -6.88 0.66
CA GLY A 147 13.17 -5.61 -0.04
C GLY A 147 12.70 -4.43 0.83
N PRO A 148 12.98 -3.18 0.41
CA PRO A 148 12.52 -2.00 1.11
C PRO A 148 11.01 -1.82 0.94
N ALA A 149 10.42 -1.07 1.88
CA ALA A 149 9.11 -0.48 1.67
C ALA A 149 9.15 0.47 0.45
N PHE A 150 8.13 0.43 -0.40
CA PHE A 150 8.04 1.16 -1.66
C PHE A 150 8.22 2.67 -1.44
N CYS A 151 7.71 3.20 -0.33
CA CYS A 151 7.86 4.61 0.05
C CYS A 151 9.32 5.08 0.06
N ARG A 152 10.29 4.20 0.38
CA ARG A 152 11.72 4.52 0.42
C ARG A 152 12.37 4.56 -0.96
N VAL A 153 11.81 3.85 -1.94
CA VAL A 153 12.39 3.75 -3.31
C VAL A 153 11.52 4.40 -4.38
N ARG A 154 10.38 4.98 -3.98
CA ARG A 154 9.42 5.61 -4.89
C ARG A 154 10.05 6.67 -5.79
N SER A 155 10.89 7.54 -5.24
CA SER A 155 11.54 8.60 -6.02
C SER A 155 12.40 8.04 -7.15
N GLN A 156 13.11 6.94 -6.88
CA GLN A 156 13.89 6.22 -7.88
C GLN A 156 13.00 5.54 -8.92
N PHE A 157 11.93 4.87 -8.49
CA PHE A 157 10.98 4.19 -9.38
C PHE A 157 10.23 5.14 -10.31
N PHE A 158 10.03 6.39 -9.90
CA PHE A 158 9.41 7.44 -10.72
C PHE A 158 10.41 8.21 -11.60
N SER A 159 11.69 7.86 -11.57
CA SER A 159 12.67 8.42 -12.50
C SER A 159 12.30 8.06 -13.94
N PRO A 160 12.47 8.98 -14.92
CA PRO A 160 12.14 8.73 -16.33
C PRO A 160 13.11 7.75 -17.03
N ALA A 161 14.00 7.08 -16.29
CA ALA A 161 14.90 6.08 -16.85
C ALA A 161 14.11 4.86 -17.36
N PRO A 162 14.38 4.36 -18.59
CA PRO A 162 13.62 3.23 -19.16
C PRO A 162 13.61 1.96 -18.28
N THR A 163 14.69 1.72 -17.54
CA THR A 163 14.78 0.60 -16.60
C THR A 163 13.87 0.78 -15.40
N MET A 164 13.66 2.01 -14.91
CA MET A 164 12.75 2.29 -13.80
C MET A 164 11.30 2.22 -14.26
N GLU A 165 11.00 2.70 -15.48
CA GLU A 165 9.69 2.54 -16.09
C GLU A 165 9.29 1.06 -16.18
N GLN A 166 10.19 0.18 -16.64
CA GLN A 166 9.96 -1.26 -16.67
C GLN A 166 9.70 -1.86 -15.29
N ARG A 167 10.47 -1.47 -14.27
CA ARG A 167 10.27 -1.92 -12.88
C ARG A 167 8.93 -1.44 -12.33
N LEU A 168 8.57 -0.19 -12.59
CA LEU A 168 7.28 0.37 -12.16
C LEU A 168 6.10 -0.34 -12.85
N GLN A 169 6.22 -0.64 -14.15
CA GLN A 169 5.23 -1.45 -14.87
C GLN A 169 5.06 -2.82 -14.21
N GLN A 170 6.16 -3.46 -13.78
CA GLN A 170 6.10 -4.72 -13.06
C GLN A 170 5.41 -4.58 -11.71
N THR A 171 5.72 -3.53 -10.94
CA THR A 171 5.04 -3.21 -9.67
C THR A 171 3.54 -3.07 -9.87
N VAL A 172 3.11 -2.31 -10.89
CA VAL A 172 1.68 -2.11 -11.22
C VAL A 172 1.00 -3.42 -11.62
N GLN A 173 1.66 -4.28 -12.39
CA GLN A 173 1.14 -5.60 -12.74
C GLN A 173 0.95 -6.46 -11.50
N ASP A 174 1.89 -6.42 -10.55
CA ASP A 174 1.83 -7.22 -9.34
C ASP A 174 0.73 -6.73 -8.39
N PHE A 175 0.50 -5.41 -8.33
CA PHE A 175 -0.68 -4.84 -7.67
C PHE A 175 -1.99 -5.32 -8.30
N ALA A 176 -2.08 -5.34 -9.63
CA ALA A 176 -3.26 -5.85 -10.31
C ALA A 176 -3.50 -7.33 -9.96
N ARG A 177 -2.43 -8.14 -9.86
CA ARG A 177 -2.50 -9.53 -9.40
C ARG A 177 -2.98 -9.62 -7.94
N PHE A 178 -2.49 -8.77 -7.05
CA PHE A 178 -2.94 -8.70 -5.66
C PHE A 178 -4.44 -8.43 -5.56
N PHE A 179 -4.94 -7.37 -6.22
CA PHE A 179 -6.37 -7.06 -6.20
C PHE A 179 -7.21 -8.17 -6.85
N ALA A 180 -6.75 -8.70 -7.99
CA ALA A 180 -7.44 -9.81 -8.65
C ALA A 180 -7.50 -11.08 -7.78
N SER A 181 -6.52 -11.31 -6.90
CA SER A 181 -6.51 -12.48 -6.00
C SER A 181 -7.73 -12.50 -5.08
N ALA A 182 -8.17 -11.34 -4.58
CA ALA A 182 -9.38 -11.23 -3.76
C ALA A 182 -10.65 -11.69 -4.51
N TRP A 183 -10.69 -11.45 -5.83
CA TRP A 183 -11.79 -11.86 -6.69
C TRP A 183 -11.71 -13.34 -7.05
N ILE A 184 -10.53 -13.80 -7.46
CA ILE A 184 -10.29 -15.15 -7.99
C ILE A 184 -10.38 -16.19 -6.87
N ASN A 185 -9.73 -15.93 -5.73
CA ASN A 185 -9.64 -16.86 -4.61
C ASN A 185 -10.80 -16.72 -3.62
N LYS A 186 -11.93 -16.16 -4.08
CA LYS A 186 -13.14 -16.01 -3.25
C LYS A 186 -13.39 -17.33 -2.50
N PRO A 187 -13.61 -17.30 -1.17
CA PRO A 187 -13.83 -18.54 -0.45
C PRO A 187 -15.11 -19.20 -0.99
N ALA A 188 -15.17 -20.54 -0.89
CA ALA A 188 -16.43 -21.28 -1.06
C ALA A 188 -17.54 -20.82 -0.07
N HIS A 189 -17.16 -20.01 0.93
CA HIS A 189 -18.04 -19.27 1.83
C HIS A 189 -18.12 -17.81 1.37
N THR A 190 -19.29 -17.42 0.90
CA THR A 190 -19.61 -16.00 0.63
C THR A 190 -19.37 -15.19 1.90
N LEU A 191 -18.41 -14.26 1.88
CA LEU A 191 -18.32 -13.25 2.93
C LEU A 191 -19.60 -12.42 2.87
N GLU A 192 -20.33 -12.36 3.98
CA GLU A 192 -21.54 -11.56 4.05
C GLU A 192 -21.18 -10.09 4.27
N PRO A 193 -21.96 -9.15 3.72
CA PRO A 193 -21.79 -7.74 4.02
C PRO A 193 -21.99 -7.50 5.52
N PRO A 194 -21.11 -6.72 6.17
CA PRO A 194 -21.33 -6.28 7.54
C PRO A 194 -22.73 -5.64 7.70
N PRO A 195 -23.45 -5.92 8.80
CA PRO A 195 -24.74 -5.29 9.05
C PRO A 195 -24.62 -3.76 8.98
N GLY A 196 -25.50 -3.13 8.19
CA GLY A 196 -25.54 -1.68 8.06
C GLY A 196 -24.57 -1.06 7.04
N LEU A 197 -23.69 -1.84 6.38
CA LEU A 197 -22.70 -1.29 5.44
C LEU A 197 -23.32 -0.48 4.28
N LEU A 198 -24.48 -0.90 3.76
CA LEU A 198 -25.21 -0.13 2.75
C LEU A 198 -25.68 1.24 3.30
N GLY A 199 -26.14 1.26 4.54
CA GLY A 199 -26.56 2.49 5.22
C GLY A 199 -25.37 3.42 5.47
N GLU A 200 -24.22 2.87 5.84
CA GLU A 200 -22.97 3.62 5.99
C GLU A 200 -22.55 4.29 4.68
N TYR A 201 -22.53 3.54 3.56
CA TYR A 201 -22.21 4.12 2.26
C TYR A 201 -23.21 5.18 1.81
N SER A 202 -24.50 4.97 2.08
CA SER A 202 -25.53 5.98 1.80
C SER A 202 -25.30 7.26 2.60
N LYS A 203 -24.98 7.13 3.89
CA LYS A 203 -24.68 8.24 4.79
C LYS A 203 -23.46 9.04 4.34
N ILE A 204 -22.39 8.36 3.89
CA ILE A 204 -21.20 9.03 3.33
C ILE A 204 -21.57 9.86 2.10
N LEU A 205 -22.36 9.30 1.17
CA LEU A 205 -22.82 10.03 -0.02
C LEU A 205 -23.65 11.26 0.37
N ASP A 206 -24.49 11.15 1.40
CA ASP A 206 -25.32 12.25 1.88
C ASP A 206 -24.51 13.36 2.57
N GLU A 207 -23.46 12.99 3.30
CA GLU A 207 -22.56 13.95 3.96
C GLU A 207 -21.71 14.74 2.96
N VAL A 208 -21.25 14.13 1.86
CA VAL A 208 -20.45 14.84 0.84
C VAL A 208 -21.31 15.67 -0.12
N SER A 209 -22.60 15.39 -0.20
CA SER A 209 -23.52 16.01 -1.17
C SER A 209 -23.61 17.54 -1.14
N PRO A 210 -23.67 18.21 0.04
CA PRO A 210 -23.88 19.66 0.11
C PRO A 210 -22.69 20.45 -0.42
N ASP A 211 -21.48 19.90 -0.32
CA ASP A 211 -20.23 20.57 -0.65
C ASP A 211 -19.83 20.40 -2.12
N LEU A 212 -20.57 19.59 -2.89
CA LEU A 212 -20.25 19.28 -4.28
C LEU A 212 -20.91 20.25 -5.26
N PRO A 213 -20.18 20.68 -6.31
CA PRO A 213 -20.73 21.45 -7.42
C PRO A 213 -21.98 20.81 -8.03
N ALA A 214 -22.94 21.61 -8.48
CA ALA A 214 -24.20 21.14 -9.06
C ALA A 214 -24.02 20.10 -10.18
N GLN A 215 -22.97 20.22 -10.99
CA GLN A 215 -22.63 19.25 -12.04
C GLN A 215 -22.28 17.84 -11.52
N LEU A 216 -21.79 17.72 -10.29
CA LEU A 216 -21.48 16.45 -9.63
C LEU A 216 -22.67 15.90 -8.84
N GLN A 217 -23.63 16.74 -8.45
CA GLN A 217 -24.83 16.30 -7.71
C GLN A 217 -25.66 15.30 -8.53
N ALA A 218 -25.87 15.56 -9.82
CA ALA A 218 -26.57 14.62 -10.70
C ALA A 218 -25.86 13.25 -10.76
N LYS A 219 -24.52 13.24 -10.76
CA LYS A 219 -23.74 12.00 -10.74
C LYS A 219 -23.82 11.29 -9.39
N LEU A 220 -23.88 12.05 -8.30
CA LEU A 220 -24.07 11.51 -6.96
C LEU A 220 -25.44 10.84 -6.82
N ASP A 221 -26.48 11.42 -7.40
CA ASP A 221 -27.83 10.82 -7.44
C ASP A 221 -27.84 9.51 -8.24
N ASP A 222 -27.16 9.44 -9.39
CA ASP A 222 -26.96 8.18 -10.12
C ASP A 222 -26.31 7.13 -9.20
N VAL A 223 -25.25 7.51 -8.49
CA VAL A 223 -24.51 6.60 -7.58
C VAL A 223 -25.40 6.12 -6.44
N ARG A 224 -26.22 6.99 -5.84
CA ARG A 224 -27.20 6.61 -4.79
C ARG A 224 -28.18 5.56 -5.29
N GLN A 225 -28.70 5.72 -6.50
CA GLN A 225 -29.67 4.78 -7.08
C GLN A 225 -29.05 3.42 -7.42
N GLU A 226 -27.79 3.41 -7.85
CA GLU A 226 -27.09 2.18 -8.26
C GLU A 226 -26.41 1.46 -7.08
N LEU A 227 -26.09 2.16 -5.99
CA LEU A 227 -25.40 1.60 -4.82
C LEU A 227 -26.02 0.30 -4.28
N PRO A 228 -27.35 0.17 -4.09
CA PRO A 228 -27.95 -1.10 -3.64
C PRO A 228 -27.69 -2.29 -4.57
N ARG A 229 -27.40 -2.05 -5.87
CA ARG A 229 -27.10 -3.13 -6.82
C ARG A 229 -25.76 -3.80 -6.54
N LEU A 230 -24.83 -3.10 -5.89
CA LEU A 230 -23.55 -3.67 -5.47
C LEU A 230 -23.69 -4.62 -4.27
N PHE A 231 -24.81 -4.59 -3.54
CA PHE A 231 -25.08 -5.49 -2.42
C PHE A 231 -25.84 -6.76 -2.83
N ARG A 232 -26.04 -6.98 -4.13
CA ARG A 232 -26.60 -8.24 -4.64
C ARG A 232 -25.60 -9.37 -4.40
N SER A 233 -26.11 -10.58 -4.15
CA SER A 233 -25.29 -11.78 -3.90
C SER A 233 -24.31 -12.12 -5.02
N SER A 234 -24.56 -11.62 -6.24
CA SER A 234 -23.68 -11.78 -7.40
C SER A 234 -22.43 -10.90 -7.35
N TYR A 235 -22.43 -9.81 -6.58
CA TYR A 235 -21.29 -8.93 -6.45
C TYR A 235 -20.42 -9.37 -5.27
N PRO A 236 -19.08 -9.45 -5.42
CA PRO A 236 -18.26 -10.01 -4.38
C PRO A 236 -17.98 -9.03 -3.25
N MET A 237 -18.24 -9.50 -2.03
CA MET A 237 -17.63 -9.01 -0.81
C MET A 237 -16.26 -9.65 -0.65
N VAL A 238 -15.26 -8.83 -0.34
CA VAL A 238 -13.89 -9.29 -0.13
C VAL A 238 -13.32 -8.65 1.14
N LEU A 239 -12.42 -9.35 1.81
CA LEU A 239 -11.58 -8.73 2.84
C LEU A 239 -10.55 -7.83 2.14
N GLN A 240 -10.43 -6.58 2.56
CA GLN A 240 -9.51 -5.57 2.01
C GLN A 240 -8.56 -5.10 3.10
N HIS A 241 -7.40 -4.54 2.69
CA HIS A 241 -6.37 -4.05 3.62
C HIS A 241 -6.75 -2.75 4.35
N ASP A 242 -7.53 -1.89 3.70
CA ASP A 242 -7.97 -0.53 4.10
C ASP A 242 -6.88 0.53 4.36
N ASP A 243 -5.66 0.15 4.73
CA ASP A 243 -4.50 1.04 4.86
C ASP A 243 -3.36 0.68 3.89
N LEU A 244 -3.67 0.52 2.60
CA LEU A 244 -2.67 0.10 1.61
C LEU A 244 -1.80 1.27 1.12
N LEU A 245 -1.01 1.83 2.04
CA LEU A 245 -0.05 2.90 1.78
C LEU A 245 1.31 2.35 1.37
N GLU A 246 2.13 3.18 0.72
CA GLU A 246 3.44 2.81 0.16
C GLU A 246 4.45 2.27 1.19
N ASN A 247 4.27 2.60 2.48
CA ASN A 247 5.06 2.05 3.58
C ASN A 247 4.66 0.60 3.96
N ASN A 248 3.48 0.15 3.53
CA ASN A 248 2.93 -1.18 3.79
C ASN A 248 3.15 -2.14 2.60
N ILE A 249 3.81 -1.69 1.53
CA ILE A 249 4.15 -2.48 0.35
C ILE A 249 5.66 -2.58 0.25
N HIS A 250 6.19 -3.80 0.14
CA HIS A 250 7.59 -4.05 -0.13
C HIS A 250 7.83 -4.44 -1.58
N VAL A 251 8.96 -4.01 -2.14
CA VAL A 251 9.33 -4.29 -3.54
C VAL A 251 10.75 -4.84 -3.63
N ASP A 252 11.00 -5.71 -4.60
CA ASP A 252 12.35 -6.01 -5.05
C ASP A 252 12.84 -4.83 -5.91
N GLU A 253 13.83 -4.09 -5.41
CA GLU A 253 14.38 -2.92 -6.10
C GLU A 253 14.95 -3.25 -7.47
N ALA A 254 15.51 -4.45 -7.66
CA ALA A 254 16.20 -4.83 -8.89
C ALA A 254 15.23 -5.18 -10.02
N THR A 255 14.06 -5.72 -9.67
CA THR A 255 13.08 -6.24 -10.64
C THR A 255 11.77 -5.46 -10.67
N GLY A 256 11.45 -4.72 -9.61
CA GLY A 256 10.17 -4.03 -9.42
C GLY A 256 9.03 -4.95 -8.98
N HIS A 257 9.32 -6.21 -8.68
CA HIS A 257 8.31 -7.16 -8.25
C HIS A 257 7.82 -6.89 -6.82
N ILE A 258 6.52 -7.10 -6.60
CA ILE A 258 5.89 -7.24 -5.28
C ILE A 258 5.72 -8.74 -5.05
N THR A 259 6.82 -9.47 -4.84
CA THR A 259 6.80 -10.93 -4.68
C THR A 259 7.31 -11.36 -3.32
N GLY A 260 6.56 -12.25 -2.67
CA GLY A 260 6.95 -12.85 -1.40
C GLY A 260 6.59 -12.02 -0.17
N LYS A 261 5.42 -12.27 0.40
CA LYS A 261 4.90 -11.76 1.68
C LYS A 261 4.96 -10.24 1.81
N CYS A 262 4.78 -9.52 0.70
CA CYS A 262 5.12 -8.11 0.55
C CYS A 262 4.17 -7.07 1.15
N ILE A 263 2.96 -7.46 1.57
CA ILE A 263 1.94 -6.53 2.06
C ILE A 263 1.74 -6.72 3.57
N ILE A 264 2.08 -5.69 4.34
CA ILE A 264 2.12 -5.71 5.81
C ILE A 264 1.10 -4.76 6.42
N ASP A 265 0.88 -4.87 7.73
CA ASP A 265 0.00 -4.00 8.53
C ASP A 265 -1.50 -4.11 8.21
N TRP A 266 -2.02 -5.33 8.30
CA TRP A 266 -3.44 -5.67 8.13
C TRP A 266 -4.33 -5.29 9.33
N ALA A 267 -3.96 -4.24 10.07
CA ALA A 267 -4.67 -3.86 11.30
C ALA A 267 -6.08 -3.34 11.03
N ASP A 268 -6.27 -2.65 9.90
CA ASP A 268 -7.54 -2.06 9.48
C ASP A 268 -8.29 -2.93 8.47
N ALA A 269 -7.92 -4.22 8.37
CA ALA A 269 -8.51 -5.12 7.40
C ALA A 269 -10.02 -5.25 7.59
N LYS A 270 -10.79 -4.95 6.54
CA LYS A 270 -12.26 -4.91 6.59
C LYS A 270 -12.91 -5.64 5.44
N ILE A 271 -14.11 -6.16 5.68
CA ILE A 271 -14.94 -6.78 4.63
C ILE A 271 -15.72 -5.67 3.94
N ALA A 272 -15.49 -5.48 2.64
CA ALA A 272 -16.11 -4.44 1.85
C ALA A 272 -16.39 -4.92 0.41
N LEU A 273 -17.18 -4.12 -0.33
CA LEU A 273 -17.43 -4.35 -1.75
C LEU A 273 -16.11 -4.36 -2.52
N PHE A 274 -15.88 -5.38 -3.35
CA PHE A 274 -14.71 -5.42 -4.21
C PHE A 274 -14.56 -4.11 -5.01
N GLY A 275 -13.34 -3.61 -5.09
CA GLY A 275 -13.02 -2.40 -5.85
C GLY A 275 -13.08 -1.10 -5.06
N VAL A 276 -13.61 -1.08 -3.83
CA VAL A 276 -13.51 0.12 -2.97
C VAL A 276 -12.04 0.45 -2.68
N SER A 277 -11.19 -0.54 -2.39
CA SER A 277 -9.75 -0.35 -2.21
C SER A 277 -8.98 0.03 -3.49
N LEU A 278 -9.55 -0.17 -4.68
CA LEU A 278 -8.92 0.28 -5.95
C LEU A 278 -8.96 1.81 -6.08
N ALA A 279 -9.93 2.48 -5.45
CA ALA A 279 -9.96 3.94 -5.42
C ALA A 279 -8.74 4.53 -4.68
N ALA A 280 -8.28 3.87 -3.61
CA ALA A 280 -7.04 4.24 -2.93
C ALA A 280 -5.82 4.10 -3.84
N PHE A 281 -5.76 3.08 -4.71
CA PHE A 281 -4.68 2.91 -5.70
C PHE A 281 -4.63 4.09 -6.69
N GLY A 282 -5.78 4.59 -7.15
CA GLY A 282 -5.88 5.77 -8.00
C GLY A 282 -5.24 7.02 -7.39
N ASN A 283 -5.27 7.17 -6.07
CA ASN A 283 -4.62 8.31 -5.41
C ASN A 283 -3.09 8.18 -5.30
N HIS A 284 -2.56 6.94 -5.28
CA HIS A 284 -1.13 6.68 -5.16
C HIS A 284 -0.42 6.58 -6.52
N PHE A 285 -1.10 6.06 -7.54
CA PHE A 285 -0.54 5.84 -8.88
C PHE A 285 -1.28 6.58 -10.00
N GLY A 286 -2.48 7.12 -9.76
CA GLY A 286 -3.32 7.72 -10.80
C GLY A 286 -2.79 9.03 -11.37
N ASN A 287 -1.85 9.70 -10.69
CA ASN A 287 -1.09 10.82 -11.25
C ASN A 287 -0.19 10.42 -12.44
N LEU A 288 -0.08 9.13 -12.78
CA LEU A 288 0.64 8.65 -13.97
C LEU A 288 -0.25 8.54 -15.21
N SER A 289 -1.58 8.69 -15.10
CA SER A 289 -2.51 8.46 -16.22
C SER A 289 -3.42 9.64 -16.59
N THR A 290 -3.48 10.68 -15.74
CA THR A 290 -4.26 11.89 -16.00
C THR A 290 -3.34 13.10 -16.06
N GLY A 291 -2.73 13.31 -17.23
CA GLY A 291 -1.91 14.47 -17.59
C GLY A 291 -1.79 14.60 -19.11
#